data_AF-A0A942RJL1-F1
#
_entry.id   AF-A0A942RJL1-F1
#
_cell.length_a   1.000
_cell.length_b   1.000
_cell.length_c   1.000
_cell.angle_alpha   90.00
_cell.angle_beta   90.00
_cell.angle_gamma   90.00
#
_symmetry.space_group_name_H-M   'P 1'
#
loop_
_entity.id
_entity.type
_entity.pdbx_description
1 polymer ?
#
loop_
_entity_poly.entity_id
_entity_poly.type
_entity_poly.pdbx_seq_one_letter_code
_entity_poly.pdbx_strand_id
1 'polypeptide(L)' 'MCDDCVNACPRQARKRDGDSFEVDLTLCGGCGSCAAACKGGAIRMVPR' A
#
# COMPACT_ATOMS: atom_id res chain seq x y z
N MET A 1 -3.79 2.90 -12.53
CA MET A 1 -4.89 3.31 -11.62
C MET A 1 -4.26 3.80 -10.31
N CYS A 2 -4.97 4.53 -9.44
CA CYS A 2 -4.40 4.87 -8.10
C CYS A 2 -4.57 3.73 -7.07
N ASP A 3 -5.40 2.74 -7.38
CA ASP A 3 -5.76 1.57 -6.57
C ASP A 3 -4.86 0.35 -6.81
N ASP A 4 -3.85 0.45 -7.70
CA ASP A 4 -2.88 -0.62 -7.95
C ASP A 4 -2.17 -1.09 -6.67
N CYS A 5 -2.00 -0.18 -5.69
CA CYS A 5 -1.39 -0.51 -4.40
C CYS A 5 -2.26 -1.43 -3.51
N VAL A 6 -3.59 -1.44 -3.69
CA VAL A 6 -4.53 -2.33 -2.99
C VAL A 6 -4.42 -3.73 -3.58
N ASN A 7 -4.46 -3.83 -4.92
CA ASN A 7 -4.37 -5.11 -5.63
C ASN A 7 -2.98 -5.76 -5.52
N ALA A 8 -1.92 -4.96 -5.48
CA ALA A 8 -0.55 -5.45 -5.34
C ALA A 8 -0.20 -5.95 -3.93
N CYS A 9 -1.06 -5.72 -2.92
CA CYS A 9 -0.79 -6.17 -1.57
C CYS A 9 -1.20 -7.65 -1.39
N PRO A 10 -0.25 -8.61 -1.28
CA PRO A 10 -0.60 -10.03 -1.17
C PRO A 10 -1.31 -10.37 0.14
N ARG A 11 -1.15 -9.52 1.17
CA ARG A 11 -1.80 -9.68 2.48
C ARG A 11 -3.12 -8.92 2.60
N GLN A 12 -3.53 -8.21 1.53
CA GLN A 12 -4.70 -7.33 1.52
C GLN A 12 -4.72 -6.34 2.70
N ALA A 13 -3.54 -5.92 3.14
CA ALA A 13 -3.35 -5.04 4.29
C ALA A 13 -3.66 -3.56 3.98
N ARG A 14 -3.94 -3.22 2.71
CA ARG A 14 -4.22 -1.84 2.29
C ARG A 14 -5.60 -1.77 1.66
N LYS A 15 -6.41 -0.78 2.05
CA LYS A 15 -7.76 -0.56 1.53
C LYS A 15 -7.93 0.91 1.11
N ARG A 16 -8.81 1.15 0.15
CA ARG A 16 -9.20 2.50 -0.26
C ARG A 16 -10.39 2.93 0.60
N ASP A 17 -10.24 4.06 1.28
CA ASP A 17 -11.30 4.73 2.03
C ASP A 17 -11.61 6.07 1.34
N GLY A 18 -12.58 6.04 0.42
CA GLY A 18 -12.90 7.18 -0.44
C GLY A 18 -11.68 7.66 -1.26
N ASP A 19 -11.19 8.86 -0.95
CA ASP A 19 -10.03 9.47 -1.58
C ASP A 19 -8.69 9.08 -0.91
N SER A 20 -8.74 8.51 0.29
CA SER A 20 -7.58 8.13 1.09
C SER A 20 -7.30 6.62 1.03
N PHE A 21 -6.11 6.23 1.49
CA PHE A 21 -5.72 4.83 1.63
C PHE A 21 -5.35 4.52 3.07
N GLU A 22 -5.94 3.45 3.58
CA GLU A 22 -5.69 2.99 4.94
C GLU A 22 -4.85 1.70 4.90
N VAL A 23 -3.94 1.56 5.86
CA VAL A 23 -3.05 0.40 5.98
C VAL A 23 -3.26 -0.24 7.34
N ASP A 24 -3.67 -1.50 7.33
CA ASP A 24 -3.73 -2.35 8.50
C ASP A 24 -2.31 -2.82 8.87
N LEU A 25 -1.76 -2.22 9.92
CA LEU A 25 -0.42 -2.54 10.41
C LEU A 25 -0.32 -3.94 11.04
N THR A 26 -1.44 -4.56 11.42
CA THR A 26 -1.45 -5.93 11.95
C THR A 26 -1.24 -6.96 10.85
N LEU A 27 -1.74 -6.68 9.64
CA LEU A 27 -1.53 -7.50 8.44
C LEU A 27 -0.28 -7.08 7.65
N CYS A 28 0.17 -5.83 7.78
CA CYS A 28 1.28 -5.30 7.02
C CYS A 28 2.63 -5.88 7.48
N GLY A 29 3.19 -6.79 6.66
CA GLY A 29 4.53 -7.34 6.89
C GLY A 29 5.68 -6.49 6.34
N GLY A 30 5.44 -5.26 5.86
CA GLY A 30 6.51 -4.38 5.37
C GLY A 30 7.21 -4.83 4.08
N CYS A 31 6.56 -5.66 3.25
CA CYS A 31 7.18 -6.20 2.02
C CYS A 31 7.43 -5.18 0.89
N GLY A 32 6.81 -4.00 0.93
CA GLY A 32 7.04 -2.94 -0.06
C GLY A 32 6.32 -3.08 -1.40
N SER A 33 5.51 -4.14 -1.64
CA SER A 33 4.80 -4.33 -2.92
C SER A 33 3.88 -3.16 -3.28
N CYS A 34 3.23 -2.54 -2.30
CA CYS A 34 2.39 -1.37 -2.51
C CYS A 34 3.18 -0.14 -2.97
N ALA A 35 4.41 0.05 -2.46
CA ALA A 35 5.30 1.13 -2.90
C ALA A 35 5.78 0.91 -4.33
N ALA A 36 6.13 -0.34 -4.69
CA ALA A 36 6.55 -0.69 -6.05
C ALA A 36 5.42 -0.53 -7.09
N ALA A 37 4.17 -0.84 -6.71
CA ALA A 37 3.02 -0.68 -7.60
C ALA A 37 2.57 0.78 -7.77
N CYS A 38 2.89 1.65 -6.82
CA CYS A 38 2.45 3.05 -6.85
C CYS A 38 3.28 3.88 -7.83
N LYS A 39 2.77 4.03 -9.07
CA LYS A 39 3.40 4.87 -10.10
C LYS A 39 3.43 6.36 -9.73
N GLY A 40 2.50 6.80 -8.88
CA GLY A 40 2.42 8.20 -8.43
C GLY A 40 3.40 8.56 -7.31
N GLY A 41 4.16 7.59 -6.77
CA GLY A 41 5.13 7.86 -5.70
C GLY A 41 4.53 8.28 -4.37
N ALA A 42 3.22 8.11 -4.17
CA ALA A 42 2.51 8.47 -2.94
C ALA A 42 2.90 7.59 -1.74
N ILE A 43 3.56 6.45 -1.98
CA ILE A 43 3.97 5.49 -0.96
C ILE A 43 5.48 5.43 -0.91
N ARG A 44 6.06 5.65 0.27
CA ARG A 44 7.49 5.52 0.54
C ARG A 44 7.75 4.52 1.66
N MET A 45 8.77 3.69 1.46
CA MET A 45 9.31 2.82 2.50
C MET A 45 10.31 3.63 3.32
N VAL A 46 10.11 3.69 4.63
CA VAL A 46 11.05 4.34 5.55
C VAL A 46 11.92 3.28 6.22
N PRO A 47 13.25 3.41 6.16
CA PRO A 47 14.14 2.54 6.94
C PRO A 47 13.94 2.84 8.43
N ARG A 48 14.06 1.80 9.27
CA ARG A 48 14.10 1.95 10.73
C ARG A 48 15.50 2.27 11.21
#